data_AF-A0A7X7T793-F1
#
_entry.id   AF-A0A7X7T793-F1
#
_cell.length_a   1.000
_cell.length_b   1.000
_cell.length_c   1.000
_cell.angle_alpha   90.00
_cell.angle_beta   90.00
_cell.angle_gamma   90.00
#
_symmetry.space_group_name_H-M   'P 1'
#
loop_
_entity.id
_entity.type
_entity.pdbx_description
1 polymer ?
#
loop_
_entity_poly.entity_id
_entity_poly.type
_entity_poly.pdbx_seq_one_letter_code
_entity_poly.pdbx_strand_id
1 'polypeptide(L)'
;MASQRTLYEVLGVNAQTTTEEIRAAFRRLARERHPDRFQGSARAAAEKAFQEITEAYNVLSDPAQRSRYDRQLDSSNKETLTDPKEIAKALLGRALSSMKSGQHGLADEAFVQAIAHDPQSAKAHHLYGMFLAQQPARLDEALRQLDQAAKIDPNNPKILLDASRLFAKANMLQRALRFAQTAARFLPDDESAQSWLRQVQGLSGREGRS
;
A
#
# COMPACT_ATOMS: atom_id res chain seq x y z
N MET A 1 5.43 6.60 17.61
CA MET A 1 5.34 5.61 18.69
C MET A 1 6.69 4.94 18.81
N ALA A 2 7.21 4.75 20.03
CA ALA A 2 8.54 4.16 20.22
C ALA A 2 8.48 2.68 19.84
N SER A 3 9.16 2.30 18.76
CA SER A 3 9.36 0.89 18.40
C SER A 3 10.03 0.19 19.58
N GLN A 4 9.36 -0.81 20.17
CA GLN A 4 10.00 -1.66 21.17
C GLN A 4 11.23 -2.32 20.54
N ARG A 5 12.37 -2.27 21.23
CA ARG A 5 13.61 -2.85 20.70
C ARG A 5 13.47 -4.35 20.55
N THR A 6 13.88 -4.89 19.40
CA THR A 6 13.92 -6.34 19.19
C THR A 6 15.02 -6.97 20.04
N LEU A 7 14.93 -8.29 20.31
CA LEU A 7 15.98 -9.00 21.05
C LEU A 7 17.32 -8.97 20.31
N TYR A 8 17.29 -8.89 18.98
CA TYR A 8 18.46 -8.69 18.12
C TYR A 8 19.12 -7.33 18.36
N GLU A 9 18.31 -6.26 18.43
CA GLU A 9 18.79 -4.90 18.74
C GLU A 9 19.33 -4.78 20.17
N VAL A 10 18.74 -5.50 21.13
CA VAL A 10 19.24 -5.55 22.53
C VAL A 10 20.66 -6.14 22.58
N LEU A 11 20.94 -7.17 21.80
CA LEU A 11 22.29 -7.75 21.68
C LEU A 11 23.20 -7.02 20.68
N GLY A 12 22.65 -6.07 19.91
CA GLY A 12 23.38 -5.36 18.86
C GLY A 12 23.83 -6.27 17.70
N VAL A 13 23.05 -7.31 17.41
CA VAL A 13 23.31 -8.29 16.33
C VAL A 13 22.16 -8.30 15.32
N ASN A 14 22.34 -8.98 14.19
CA ASN A 14 21.31 -9.06 13.15
C ASN A 14 20.64 -10.45 13.14
N ALA A 15 19.52 -10.58 12.43
CA ALA A 15 18.76 -11.83 12.35
C ALA A 15 19.49 -12.97 11.60
N GLN A 16 20.58 -12.68 10.87
CA GLN A 16 21.42 -13.65 10.17
C GLN A 16 22.65 -14.08 10.99
N THR A 17 22.86 -13.48 12.17
CA THR A 17 23.97 -13.77 13.07
C THR A 17 23.93 -15.21 13.57
N THR A 18 25.08 -15.87 13.64
CA THR A 18 25.19 -17.26 14.11
C THR A 18 25.04 -17.36 15.63
N THR A 19 24.75 -18.55 16.15
CA THR A 19 24.63 -18.78 17.61
C THR A 19 25.95 -18.47 18.33
N GLU A 20 27.09 -18.72 17.69
CA GLU A 20 28.42 -18.41 18.19
C GLU A 20 28.63 -16.90 18.36
N GLU A 21 28.20 -16.13 17.36
CA GLU A 21 28.26 -14.66 17.37
C GLU A 21 27.29 -14.06 18.41
N ILE A 22 26.09 -14.64 18.57
CA ILE A 22 25.13 -14.28 19.64
C ILE A 22 25.76 -14.50 21.02
N ARG A 23 26.42 -15.64 21.23
CA ARG A 23 27.16 -15.94 22.47
C ARG A 23 28.31 -14.97 22.71
N ALA A 24 29.03 -14.59 21.65
CA ALA A 24 30.12 -13.62 21.75
C ALA A 24 29.60 -12.22 22.12
N ALA A 25 28.50 -11.79 21.51
CA ALA A 25 27.85 -10.52 21.80
C ALA A 25 27.36 -10.46 23.25
N PHE A 26 26.71 -11.53 23.74
CA PHE A 26 26.29 -11.63 25.14
C PHE A 26 27.47 -11.51 26.11
N ARG A 27 28.56 -12.26 25.90
CA ARG A 27 29.75 -12.18 26.79
C ARG A 27 30.37 -10.80 26.84
N ARG A 28 30.39 -10.09 25.71
CA ARG A 28 30.89 -8.72 25.62
C ARG A 28 29.99 -7.77 26.41
N LEU A 29 28.69 -7.80 26.14
CA LEU A 29 27.69 -6.94 26.79
C LEU A 29 27.55 -7.21 28.28
N ALA A 30 27.59 -8.48 28.71
CA ALA A 30 27.56 -8.87 30.12
C ALA A 30 28.74 -8.28 30.90
N ARG A 31 29.94 -8.23 30.30
CA ARG A 31 31.09 -7.56 30.92
C ARG A 31 30.96 -6.04 30.93
N GLU A 32 30.45 -5.45 29.86
CA GLU A 32 30.27 -4.00 29.73
C GLU A 32 29.18 -3.46 30.68
N ARG A 33 28.11 -4.22 30.89
CA ARG A 33 26.89 -3.82 31.63
C ARG A 33 26.74 -4.50 32.99
N HIS A 34 27.76 -5.19 33.49
CA HIS A 34 27.70 -5.86 34.78
C HIS A 34 27.40 -4.85 35.91
N PRO A 35 26.39 -5.08 36.78
CA PRO A 35 25.98 -4.15 37.83
C PRO A 35 27.12 -3.72 38.77
N ASP A 36 28.06 -4.62 39.05
CA ASP A 36 29.21 -4.32 39.93
C ASP A 36 30.16 -3.26 39.38
N ARG A 37 30.06 -2.94 38.08
CA ARG A 37 30.85 -1.85 37.46
C ARG A 37 30.21 -0.47 37.66
N PHE A 38 29.02 -0.42 38.24
CA PHE A 38 28.23 0.81 38.37
C PHE A 38 27.82 1.04 39.82
N GLN A 39 27.71 2.32 40.21
CA GLN A 39 27.33 2.76 41.55
C GLN A 39 26.19 3.78 41.47
N GLY A 40 25.46 3.94 42.57
CA GLY A 40 24.37 4.90 42.67
C GLY A 40 23.27 4.69 41.62
N SER A 41 22.76 5.78 41.05
CA SER A 41 21.70 5.75 40.04
C SER A 41 22.08 4.98 38.75
N ALA A 42 23.37 4.87 38.44
CA ALA A 42 23.85 4.12 37.28
C ALA A 42 23.76 2.60 37.47
N ARG A 43 23.74 2.10 38.71
CA ARG A 43 23.63 0.66 39.01
C ARG A 43 22.27 0.11 38.61
N ALA A 44 21.19 0.80 38.94
CA ALA A 44 19.83 0.38 38.59
C ALA A 44 19.63 0.32 37.06
N ALA A 45 20.19 1.28 36.32
CA ALA A 45 20.16 1.26 34.86
C ALA A 45 20.98 0.10 34.27
N ALA A 46 22.11 -0.24 34.88
CA ALA A 46 22.92 -1.39 34.49
C ALA A 46 22.23 -2.72 34.78
N GLU A 47 21.56 -2.86 35.93
CA GLU A 47 20.75 -4.05 36.27
C GLU A 47 19.63 -4.28 35.26
N LYS A 48 18.87 -3.22 34.91
CA LYS A 48 17.82 -3.31 33.89
C LYS A 48 18.39 -3.71 32.52
N ALA A 49 19.47 -3.07 32.08
CA ALA A 49 20.10 -3.42 30.81
C ALA A 49 20.64 -4.86 30.81
N PHE A 50 21.24 -5.30 31.91
CA PHE A 50 21.75 -6.66 32.06
C PHE A 50 20.64 -7.71 32.02
N GLN A 51 19.47 -7.40 32.60
CA GLN A 51 18.29 -8.23 32.51
C GLN A 51 17.80 -8.35 31.06
N GLU A 52 17.64 -7.23 30.34
CA GLU A 52 17.23 -7.22 28.93
C GLU A 52 18.22 -8.04 28.05
N ILE A 53 19.53 -7.88 28.28
CA ILE A 53 20.58 -8.63 27.58
C ILE A 53 20.46 -10.14 27.85
N THR A 54 20.21 -10.53 29.10
CA THR A 54 20.04 -11.93 29.51
C THR A 54 18.80 -12.55 28.87
N GLU A 55 17.68 -11.84 28.90
CA GLU A 55 16.43 -12.28 28.28
C GLU A 55 16.60 -12.48 26.77
N ALA A 56 17.22 -11.52 26.08
CA ALA A 56 17.52 -11.62 24.66
C ALA A 56 18.42 -12.82 24.34
N TYR A 57 19.46 -13.05 25.14
CA TYR A 57 20.35 -14.20 24.97
C TYR A 57 19.62 -15.53 25.17
N ASN A 58 18.77 -15.66 26.20
CA ASN A 58 18.06 -16.90 26.50
C ASN A 58 17.14 -17.32 25.35
N VAL A 59 16.52 -16.37 24.65
CA VAL A 59 15.66 -16.65 23.49
C VAL A 59 16.49 -16.91 22.23
N LEU A 60 17.51 -16.07 21.95
CA LEU A 60 18.23 -16.10 20.68
C LEU A 60 19.32 -17.20 20.61
N SER A 61 19.79 -17.70 21.75
CA SER A 61 20.84 -18.73 21.79
C SER A 61 20.31 -20.16 21.61
N ASP A 62 19.01 -20.39 21.80
CA ASP A 62 18.33 -21.66 21.52
C ASP A 62 17.67 -21.59 20.13
N PRO A 63 18.04 -22.46 19.17
CA PRO A 63 17.47 -22.45 17.82
C PRO A 63 15.93 -22.58 17.78
N ALA A 64 15.33 -23.36 18.69
CA ALA A 64 13.89 -23.56 18.73
C ALA A 64 13.17 -22.32 19.28
N GLN A 65 13.73 -21.67 20.30
CA GLN A 65 13.19 -20.41 20.84
C GLN A 65 13.37 -19.26 19.85
N ARG A 66 14.56 -19.14 19.23
CA ARG A 66 14.83 -18.20 18.15
C ARG A 66 13.86 -18.35 17.00
N SER A 67 13.64 -19.58 16.53
CA SER A 67 12.66 -19.85 15.45
C SER A 67 11.23 -19.49 15.83
N ARG A 68 10.83 -19.66 17.11
CA ARG A 68 9.51 -19.21 17.60
C ARG A 68 9.42 -17.68 17.62
N TYR A 69 10.46 -17.02 18.13
CA TYR A 69 10.55 -15.58 18.18
C TYR A 69 10.56 -14.95 16.79
N ASP A 70 11.32 -15.51 15.85
CA ASP A 70 11.37 -15.07 14.46
C ASP A 70 10.00 -15.21 13.79
N ARG A 71 9.29 -16.33 14.03
CA ARG A 71 7.92 -16.51 13.54
C ARG A 71 6.94 -15.49 14.14
N GLN A 72 7.11 -15.13 15.41
CA GLN A 72 6.30 -14.10 16.07
C GLN A 72 6.60 -12.70 15.52
N LEU A 73 7.87 -12.40 15.23
CA LEU A 73 8.25 -11.14 14.58
C LEU A 73 7.69 -11.06 13.16
N ASP A 74 7.76 -12.16 12.40
CA ASP A 74 7.18 -12.25 11.05
C ASP A 74 5.66 -12.15 11.06
N SER A 75 4.98 -12.79 12.03
CA SER A 75 3.53 -12.67 12.18
C SER A 75 3.12 -11.28 12.63
N SER A 76 3.87 -10.67 13.55
CA SER A 76 3.64 -9.29 13.99
C SER A 76 3.84 -8.29 12.85
N ASN A 77 4.84 -8.49 11.99
CA ASN A 77 5.03 -7.69 10.77
C ASN A 77 3.92 -7.91 9.73
N LYS A 78 3.26 -9.07 9.72
CA LYS A 78 2.08 -9.33 8.86
C LYS A 78 0.77 -8.83 9.48
N GLU A 79 0.67 -8.74 10.80
CA GLU A 79 -0.54 -8.31 11.53
C GLU A 79 -0.63 -6.80 11.78
N THR A 80 0.45 -6.02 11.61
CA THR A 80 0.37 -4.55 11.69
C THR A 80 0.13 -3.89 10.33
N LEU A 81 -0.93 -4.29 9.62
CA LEU A 81 -1.59 -3.38 8.69
C LEU A 81 -2.53 -2.48 9.52
N THR A 82 -1.98 -1.61 10.37
CA THR A 82 -2.78 -0.64 11.14
C THR A 82 -3.02 0.64 10.37
N ASP A 83 -2.20 0.95 9.38
CA ASP A 83 -2.41 2.09 8.49
C ASP A 83 -3.56 1.76 7.53
N PRO A 84 -4.70 2.49 7.56
CA PRO A 84 -5.80 2.30 6.63
C PRO A 84 -5.35 2.29 5.17
N LYS A 85 -4.31 3.03 4.80
CA LYS A 85 -3.79 3.06 3.41
C LYS A 85 -3.08 1.78 3.00
N GLU A 86 -2.32 1.16 3.91
CA GLU A 86 -1.69 -0.12 3.62
C GLU A 86 -2.71 -1.26 3.62
N ILE A 87 -3.74 -1.20 4.48
CA ILE A 87 -4.91 -2.10 4.39
C ILE A 87 -5.58 -1.95 3.01
N ALA A 88 -5.87 -0.72 2.60
CA ALA A 88 -6.51 -0.42 1.31
C ALA A 88 -5.70 -0.96 0.13
N LYS A 89 -4.38 -0.78 0.16
CA LYS A 89 -3.45 -1.28 -0.86
C LYS A 89 -3.40 -2.81 -0.92
N ALA A 90 -3.40 -3.49 0.23
CA ALA A 90 -3.48 -4.95 0.28
C ALA A 90 -4.81 -5.46 -0.31
N LEU A 91 -5.92 -4.84 0.08
CA LEU A 91 -7.25 -5.14 -0.45
C LEU A 91 -7.35 -4.88 -1.96
N LEU A 92 -6.73 -3.80 -2.45
CA LEU A 92 -6.64 -3.52 -3.88
C LEU A 92 -5.85 -4.61 -4.62
N GLY A 93 -4.77 -5.13 -4.02
CA GLY A 93 -4.04 -6.28 -4.54
C GLY A 93 -4.90 -7.54 -4.62
N ARG A 94 -5.73 -7.80 -3.60
CA ARG A 94 -6.71 -8.88 -3.58
C ARG A 94 -7.74 -8.72 -4.69
N ALA A 95 -8.31 -7.51 -4.84
CA ALA A 95 -9.30 -7.21 -5.86
C ALA A 95 -8.77 -7.52 -7.27
N LEU A 96 -7.56 -7.06 -7.59
CA LEU A 96 -6.92 -7.32 -8.88
C LEU A 96 -6.62 -8.81 -9.12
N SER A 97 -6.26 -9.53 -8.07
CA SER A 97 -6.02 -10.98 -8.15
C SER A 97 -7.34 -11.74 -8.41
N SER A 98 -8.39 -11.40 -7.66
CA SER A 98 -9.73 -11.96 -7.86
C SER A 98 -10.29 -11.65 -9.25
N MET A 99 -10.05 -10.45 -9.79
CA MET A 99 -10.40 -10.11 -11.18
C MET A 99 -9.72 -11.05 -12.18
N LYS A 100 -8.40 -11.26 -12.04
CA LYS A 100 -7.64 -12.14 -12.95
C LYS A 100 -8.11 -13.59 -12.87
N SER A 101 -8.56 -14.02 -11.71
CA SER A 101 -9.11 -15.35 -11.47
C SER A 101 -10.60 -15.49 -11.83
N GLY A 102 -11.24 -14.46 -12.40
CA GLY A 102 -12.67 -14.48 -12.77
C GLY A 102 -13.64 -14.44 -11.59
N GLN A 103 -13.14 -14.22 -10.37
CA GLN A 103 -13.94 -14.17 -9.15
C GLN A 103 -14.52 -12.76 -8.96
N HIS A 104 -15.45 -12.38 -9.85
CA HIS A 104 -15.99 -11.02 -9.91
C HIS A 104 -16.63 -10.55 -8.59
N GLY A 105 -17.33 -11.43 -7.86
CA GLY A 105 -17.92 -11.06 -6.55
C GLY A 105 -16.86 -10.70 -5.50
N LEU A 106 -15.81 -11.50 -5.39
CA LEU A 106 -14.70 -11.24 -4.45
C LEU A 106 -13.87 -10.03 -4.85
N ALA A 107 -13.75 -9.76 -6.15
CA ALA A 107 -13.12 -8.55 -6.66
C ALA A 107 -13.92 -7.30 -6.26
N ASP A 108 -15.23 -7.32 -6.46
CA ASP A 108 -16.14 -6.22 -6.11
C ASP A 108 -16.04 -5.88 -4.62
N GLU A 109 -16.18 -6.89 -3.76
CA GLU A 109 -16.09 -6.72 -2.31
C GLU A 109 -14.73 -6.14 -1.89
N ALA A 110 -13.64 -6.63 -2.47
CA ALA A 110 -12.30 -6.15 -2.15
C ALA A 110 -12.07 -4.70 -2.60
N PHE A 111 -12.66 -4.26 -3.73
CA PHE A 111 -12.62 -2.85 -4.13
C PHE A 111 -13.41 -1.96 -3.19
N VAL A 112 -14.61 -2.37 -2.78
CA VAL A 112 -15.44 -1.60 -1.84
C VAL A 112 -14.70 -1.44 -0.51
N GLN A 113 -14.12 -2.53 0.02
CA GLN A 113 -13.34 -2.47 1.25
C GLN A 113 -12.10 -1.58 1.09
N ALA A 114 -11.37 -1.69 -0.04
CA ALA A 114 -10.20 -0.84 -0.28
C ALA A 114 -10.54 0.66 -0.27
N ILE A 115 -11.64 1.05 -0.92
CA ILE A 115 -12.11 2.44 -0.94
C ILE A 115 -12.62 2.88 0.44
N ALA A 116 -13.26 1.99 1.21
CA ALA A 116 -13.70 2.32 2.56
C ALA A 116 -12.52 2.64 3.49
N HIS A 117 -11.38 1.97 3.31
CA HIS A 117 -10.16 2.21 4.08
C HIS A 117 -9.35 3.42 3.59
N ASP A 118 -9.30 3.68 2.28
CA ASP A 118 -8.69 4.89 1.72
C ASP A 118 -9.60 5.57 0.67
N PRO A 119 -10.57 6.39 1.13
CA PRO A 119 -11.51 7.09 0.24
C PRO A 119 -10.85 8.17 -0.65
N GLN A 120 -9.58 8.49 -0.40
CA GLN A 120 -8.81 9.45 -1.17
C GLN A 120 -7.83 8.75 -2.13
N SER A 121 -8.01 7.45 -2.37
CA SER A 121 -7.19 6.70 -3.32
C SER A 121 -7.72 6.86 -4.74
N ALA A 122 -7.15 7.80 -5.51
CA ALA A 122 -7.47 7.96 -6.94
C ALA A 122 -7.33 6.64 -7.71
N LYS A 123 -6.30 5.85 -7.37
CA LYS A 123 -6.04 4.55 -7.97
C LYS A 123 -7.14 3.52 -7.66
N ALA A 124 -7.62 3.45 -6.42
CA ALA A 124 -8.69 2.51 -6.06
C ALA A 124 -9.99 2.85 -6.81
N HIS A 125 -10.37 4.13 -6.82
CA HIS A 125 -11.52 4.62 -7.58
C HIS A 125 -11.39 4.35 -9.09
N HIS A 126 -10.21 4.62 -9.68
CA HIS A 126 -9.96 4.39 -11.11
C HIS A 126 -10.10 2.91 -11.49
N LEU A 127 -9.43 2.02 -10.75
CA LEU A 127 -9.46 0.58 -11.02
C LEU A 127 -10.85 -0.01 -10.79
N TYR A 128 -11.55 0.44 -9.74
CA TYR A 128 -12.90 -0.01 -9.48
C TYR A 128 -13.86 0.45 -10.59
N GLY A 129 -13.77 1.71 -11.02
CA GLY A 129 -14.53 2.21 -12.16
C GLY A 129 -14.31 1.40 -13.43
N MET A 130 -13.06 1.02 -13.72
CA MET A 130 -12.74 0.16 -14.87
C MET A 130 -13.25 -1.28 -14.72
N PHE A 131 -13.23 -1.83 -13.51
CA PHE A 131 -13.83 -3.13 -13.22
C PHE A 131 -15.35 -3.11 -13.46
N LEU A 132 -16.02 -2.08 -12.97
CA LEU A 132 -17.48 -1.88 -13.13
C LEU A 132 -17.87 -1.67 -14.59
N ALA A 133 -17.05 -0.94 -15.36
CA ALA A 133 -17.30 -0.67 -16.77
C ALA A 133 -17.33 -1.92 -17.67
N GLN A 134 -16.82 -3.06 -17.18
CA GLN A 134 -16.93 -4.35 -17.87
C GLN A 134 -18.37 -4.90 -17.84
N GLN A 135 -19.20 -4.41 -16.92
CA GLN A 135 -20.57 -4.84 -16.72
C GLN A 135 -21.52 -3.73 -17.20
N PRO A 136 -22.29 -3.94 -18.29
CA PRO A 136 -23.18 -2.89 -18.83
C PRO A 136 -24.17 -2.33 -17.80
N ALA A 137 -24.69 -3.19 -16.91
CA ALA A 137 -25.63 -2.80 -15.87
C ALA A 137 -25.04 -1.85 -14.81
N ARG A 138 -23.72 -1.76 -14.69
CA ARG A 138 -23.02 -0.96 -13.67
C ARG A 138 -22.28 0.25 -14.27
N LEU A 139 -22.64 0.65 -15.49
CA LEU A 139 -22.00 1.76 -16.18
C LEU A 139 -22.09 3.08 -15.40
N ASP A 140 -23.23 3.37 -14.79
CA ASP A 140 -23.42 4.60 -14.00
C ASP A 140 -22.51 4.63 -12.76
N GLU A 141 -22.35 3.49 -12.08
CA GLU A 141 -21.41 3.37 -10.98
C GLU A 141 -19.97 3.57 -11.47
N ALA A 142 -19.61 2.95 -12.60
CA ALA A 142 -18.29 3.11 -13.21
C ALA A 142 -17.95 4.57 -13.50
N LEU A 143 -18.89 5.32 -14.08
CA LEU A 143 -18.73 6.74 -14.38
C LEU A 143 -18.54 7.58 -13.10
N ARG A 144 -19.29 7.28 -12.03
CA ARG A 144 -19.10 7.95 -10.73
C ARG A 144 -17.72 7.70 -10.14
N GLN A 145 -17.23 6.47 -10.22
CA GLN A 145 -15.90 6.12 -9.71
C GLN A 145 -14.78 6.82 -10.50
N LEU A 146 -14.89 6.90 -11.83
CA LEU A 146 -13.91 7.63 -12.65
C LEU A 146 -13.95 9.14 -12.42
N ASP A 147 -15.13 9.74 -12.25
CA ASP A 147 -15.27 11.16 -11.90
C ASP A 147 -14.59 11.46 -10.55
N GLN A 148 -14.78 10.58 -9.55
CA GLN A 148 -14.10 10.71 -8.27
C GLN A 148 -12.58 10.54 -8.38
N ALA A 149 -12.11 9.56 -9.15
CA ALA A 149 -10.68 9.37 -9.39
C ALA A 149 -10.02 10.62 -10.01
N ALA A 150 -10.68 11.22 -11.01
CA ALA A 150 -10.20 12.43 -11.67
C ALA A 150 -10.30 13.68 -10.78
N LYS A 151 -11.21 13.71 -9.80
CA LYS A 151 -11.26 14.79 -8.79
C LYS A 151 -10.10 14.72 -7.81
N ILE A 152 -9.75 13.50 -7.37
CA ILE A 152 -8.65 13.28 -6.43
C ILE A 152 -7.30 13.54 -7.08
N ASP A 153 -7.10 13.04 -8.31
CA ASP A 153 -5.86 13.21 -9.07
C ASP A 153 -6.13 13.81 -10.46
N PRO A 154 -6.35 15.13 -10.55
CA PRO A 154 -6.77 15.81 -11.78
C PRO A 154 -5.66 15.93 -12.83
N ASN A 155 -4.43 15.60 -12.48
CA ASN A 155 -3.26 15.75 -13.34
C ASN A 155 -2.78 14.40 -13.91
N ASN A 156 -3.51 13.32 -13.65
CA ASN A 156 -3.13 11.98 -14.09
C ASN A 156 -3.67 11.67 -15.50
N PRO A 157 -2.81 11.65 -16.54
CA PRO A 157 -3.29 11.56 -17.91
C PRO A 157 -4.00 10.24 -18.20
N LYS A 158 -3.59 9.16 -17.52
CA LYS A 158 -4.22 7.84 -17.67
C LYS A 158 -5.67 7.84 -17.18
N ILE A 159 -5.91 8.36 -15.97
CA ILE A 159 -7.26 8.46 -15.40
C ILE A 159 -8.14 9.34 -16.30
N LEU A 160 -7.60 10.48 -16.76
CA LEU A 160 -8.32 11.40 -17.64
C LEU A 160 -8.67 10.76 -18.99
N LEU A 161 -7.75 10.02 -19.62
CA LEU A 161 -8.03 9.31 -20.88
C LEU A 161 -9.08 8.21 -20.71
N ASP A 162 -8.96 7.40 -19.66
CA ASP A 162 -9.91 6.32 -19.38
C ASP A 162 -11.29 6.87 -19.04
N ALA A 163 -11.37 7.95 -18.25
CA ALA A 163 -12.59 8.69 -18.00
C ALA A 163 -13.18 9.22 -19.31
N SER A 164 -12.39 9.92 -20.13
CA SER A 164 -12.84 10.46 -21.40
C SER A 164 -13.47 9.39 -22.31
N ARG A 165 -12.80 8.25 -22.47
CA ARG A 165 -13.29 7.11 -23.25
C ARG A 165 -14.60 6.55 -22.70
N LEU A 166 -14.70 6.38 -21.39
CA LEU A 166 -15.91 5.81 -20.79
C LEU A 166 -17.09 6.78 -20.88
N PHE A 167 -16.88 8.08 -20.61
CA PHE A 167 -17.91 9.10 -20.79
C PHE A 167 -18.36 9.21 -22.26
N ALA A 168 -17.45 9.09 -23.22
CA ALA A 168 -17.81 9.07 -24.64
C ALA A 168 -18.67 7.84 -25.00
N LYS A 169 -18.32 6.66 -24.47
CA LYS A 169 -19.11 5.42 -24.64
C LYS A 169 -20.52 5.56 -24.05
N ALA A 170 -20.67 6.34 -22.98
CA ALA A 170 -21.95 6.67 -22.37
C ALA A 170 -22.68 7.85 -23.04
N ASN A 171 -22.24 8.29 -24.23
CA ASN A 171 -22.76 9.44 -24.97
C ASN A 171 -22.73 10.77 -24.19
N MET A 172 -21.85 10.90 -23.19
CA MET A 172 -21.64 12.14 -22.43
C MET A 172 -20.49 12.95 -23.06
N LEU A 173 -20.68 13.37 -24.31
CA LEU A 173 -19.61 13.88 -25.16
C LEU A 173 -18.95 15.17 -24.61
N GLN A 174 -19.71 16.05 -23.96
CA GLN A 174 -19.16 17.26 -23.34
C GLN A 174 -18.18 16.96 -22.19
N ARG A 175 -18.53 16.00 -21.31
CA ARG A 175 -17.63 15.59 -20.21
C ARG A 175 -16.42 14.84 -20.77
N ALA A 176 -16.66 13.96 -21.75
CA ALA A 176 -15.60 13.23 -22.44
C ALA A 176 -14.58 14.19 -23.08
N LEU A 177 -15.05 15.25 -23.74
CA LEU A 177 -14.20 16.25 -24.39
C LEU A 177 -13.34 17.00 -23.38
N ARG A 178 -13.91 17.43 -22.25
CA ARG A 178 -13.15 18.11 -21.18
C ARG A 178 -12.01 17.24 -20.66
N PHE A 179 -12.28 15.96 -20.37
CA PHE A 179 -11.23 15.04 -19.92
C PHE A 179 -10.16 14.80 -21.00
N ALA A 180 -10.56 14.64 -22.28
CA ALA A 180 -9.61 14.48 -23.38
C ALA A 180 -8.70 15.70 -23.55
N GLN A 181 -9.27 16.91 -23.46
CA GLN A 181 -8.50 18.15 -23.55
C GLN A 181 -7.47 18.25 -22.43
N THR A 182 -7.87 17.98 -21.19
CA THR A 182 -6.95 18.00 -20.05
C THR A 182 -5.85 16.95 -20.20
N ALA A 183 -6.20 15.72 -20.59
CA ALA A 183 -5.22 14.66 -20.81
C ALA A 183 -4.18 15.02 -21.89
N ALA A 184 -4.64 15.54 -23.03
CA ALA A 184 -3.79 15.94 -24.15
C ALA A 184 -2.82 17.08 -23.80
N ARG A 185 -3.15 17.94 -22.83
CA ARG A 185 -2.23 18.98 -22.33
C ARG A 185 -1.04 18.40 -21.57
N PHE A 186 -1.25 17.30 -20.85
CA PHE A 186 -0.18 16.59 -20.15
C PHE A 186 0.58 15.60 -21.04
N LEU A 187 0.02 15.27 -22.21
CA LEU A 187 0.60 14.37 -23.20
C LEU A 187 0.65 15.03 -24.60
N PRO A 188 1.42 16.12 -24.77
CA PRO A 188 1.47 16.84 -26.05
C PRO A 188 2.03 15.99 -27.20
N ASP A 189 3.00 15.13 -26.90
CA ASP A 189 3.70 14.30 -27.89
C ASP A 189 3.07 12.89 -28.07
N ASP A 190 2.04 12.55 -27.28
CA ASP A 190 1.36 11.25 -27.39
C ASP A 190 0.33 11.27 -28.52
N GLU A 191 0.69 10.65 -29.65
CA GLU A 191 -0.17 10.58 -30.83
C GLU A 191 -1.54 9.97 -30.54
N SER A 192 -1.61 8.97 -29.65
CA SER A 192 -2.86 8.30 -29.29
C SER A 192 -3.80 9.23 -28.54
N ALA A 193 -3.27 10.02 -27.60
CA ALA A 193 -4.03 11.03 -26.86
C ALA A 193 -4.53 12.15 -27.79
N GLN A 194 -3.67 12.64 -28.69
CA GLN A 194 -4.05 13.69 -29.65
C GLN A 194 -5.08 13.18 -30.67
N SER A 195 -4.92 11.94 -31.15
CA SER A 195 -5.89 11.30 -32.04
C SER A 195 -7.25 11.13 -31.36
N TRP A 196 -7.25 10.65 -30.12
CA TRP A 196 -8.48 10.53 -29.32
C TRP A 196 -9.18 11.88 -29.10
N LEU A 197 -8.43 12.95 -28.81
CA LEU A 197 -9.00 14.29 -28.67
C LEU A 197 -9.71 14.74 -29.95
N ARG A 198 -9.07 14.59 -31.12
CA ARG A 198 -9.68 14.92 -32.42
C ARG A 198 -10.95 14.12 -32.68
N GLN A 199 -10.94 12.83 -32.33
CA GLN A 199 -12.12 11.97 -32.47
C GLN A 199 -13.29 12.47 -31.62
N VAL A 200 -13.07 12.74 -30.33
CA VAL A 200 -14.13 13.20 -29.41
C VAL A 200 -14.64 14.60 -29.81
N GLN A 201 -13.77 15.49 -30.29
CA GLN A 201 -14.17 16.79 -30.85
C GLN A 201 -15.11 16.63 -32.04
N GLY A 202 -14.79 15.71 -32.96
CA GLY A 202 -15.63 15.42 -34.12
C GLY A 202 -17.01 14.87 -33.74
N LEU A 203 -17.07 14.01 -32.71
CA LEU A 203 -18.34 13.48 -32.19
C LEU A 203 -19.18 14.58 -31.53
N SER A 204 -18.58 15.37 -30.64
CA SER A 204 -19.26 16.45 -29.91
C SER A 204 -19.80 17.55 -30.85
N GLY A 205 -19.04 17.89 -31.90
CA GLY A 205 -19.44 18.92 -32.87
C GLY A 205 -20.56 18.53 -33.85
N ARG A 206 -20.93 17.23 -33.91
CA ARG A 206 -22.09 16.74 -34.68
C ARG A 206 -23.38 16.81 -33.88
N GLU A 207 -23.29 16.54 -32.57
CA GLU A 207 -24.42 16.58 -31.63
C GLU A 207 -25.01 18.00 -31.51
N GLY A 208 -24.18 19.04 -31.54
CA GLY A 208 -24.65 20.43 -31.46
C GLY A 208 -25.23 21.02 -32.76
N ARG A 209 -25.28 20.25 -33.86
CA ARG A 209 -25.84 20.68 -35.17
C ARG A 209 -27.15 19.97 -35.54
N SER A 210 -27.62 19.06 -34.70
CA SER A 210 -28.88 18.32 -34.86
C SER A 210 -29.96 18.98 -34.00
#